data_AF-A0A6P9EM69-F1
#
_entry.id   AF-A0A6P9EM69-F1
#
_cell.length_a   1.000
_cell.length_b   1.000
_cell.length_c   1.000
_cell.angle_alpha   90.00
_cell.angle_beta   90.00
_cell.angle_gamma   90.00
#
_symmetry.space_group_name_H-M   'P 1'
#
loop_
_entity.id
_entity.type
_entity.pdbx_description
1 polymer ?
#
loop_
_entity_poly.entity_id
_entity_poly.type
_entity_poly.pdbx_seq_one_letter_code
_entity_poly.pdbx_strand_id
1 'polypeptide(L)'
;MVEPARPQFVLFGSSIVQMSFGHGGWGTAILAEIYARKDAALQPSLVIVYFGGNDLMGPHSSGLGPHVPLPEYIENMRKIVTHLQVLASHTN
;
A
#
# COMPACT_ATOMS: atom_id res chain seq x y z
N MET A 1 -1.31 20.96 -27.71
CA MET A 1 -2.05 20.46 -26.54
C MET A 1 -1.23 19.34 -25.93
N VAL A 2 -0.91 19.44 -24.65
CA VAL A 2 -0.36 18.32 -23.87
C VAL A 2 -1.57 17.54 -23.35
N GLU A 3 -1.65 16.26 -23.68
CA GLU A 3 -2.66 15.34 -23.11
C GLU A 3 -2.51 15.33 -21.58
N PRO A 4 -3.61 15.28 -20.80
CA PRO A 4 -3.52 15.22 -19.35
C PRO A 4 -2.72 13.97 -18.93
N ALA A 5 -1.76 14.16 -18.01
CA ALA A 5 -0.94 13.08 -17.49
C ALA A 5 -1.84 11.99 -16.89
N ARG A 6 -1.54 10.71 -17.17
CA ARG A 6 -2.31 9.60 -16.60
C ARG A 6 -2.10 9.56 -15.08
N PRO A 7 -3.16 9.41 -14.27
CA PRO A 7 -3.03 9.34 -12.83
C PRO A 7 -2.21 8.11 -12.43
N GLN A 8 -1.24 8.30 -11.54
CA GLN A 8 -0.43 7.22 -10.98
C GLN A 8 -1.01 6.78 -9.65
N PHE A 9 -1.15 5.47 -9.44
CA PHE A 9 -1.65 4.89 -8.20
C PHE A 9 -0.60 3.98 -7.55
N VAL A 10 -0.58 3.97 -6.22
CA VAL A 10 0.33 3.12 -5.44
C VAL A 10 -0.48 2.25 -4.50
N LEU A 11 -0.22 0.94 -4.52
CA LEU A 11 -0.83 -0.04 -3.63
C LEU A 11 0.27 -0.66 -2.74
N PHE A 12 0.21 -0.40 -1.44
CA PHE A 12 1.06 -1.03 -0.44
C PHE A 12 0.34 -2.21 0.22
N GLY A 13 1.03 -3.30 0.49
CA GLY A 13 0.47 -4.39 1.29
C GLY A 13 1.39 -5.61 1.40
N SER A 14 0.84 -6.69 1.94
CA SER A 14 1.55 -7.95 2.18
C SER A 14 1.39 -8.96 1.04
N SER A 15 1.44 -10.25 1.33
CA SER A 15 1.31 -11.34 0.35
C SER A 15 0.02 -11.25 -0.48
N ILE A 16 -1.09 -10.74 0.06
CA ILE A 16 -2.34 -10.56 -0.71
C ILE A 16 -2.14 -9.56 -1.85
N VAL A 17 -1.46 -8.44 -1.59
CA VAL A 17 -1.12 -7.45 -2.63
C VAL A 17 -0.12 -8.03 -3.60
N GLN A 18 0.89 -8.77 -3.14
CA GLN A 18 1.84 -9.42 -4.05
C GLN A 18 1.14 -10.43 -4.98
N MET A 19 0.28 -11.28 -4.43
CA MET A 19 -0.46 -12.30 -5.18
C MET A 19 -1.50 -11.68 -6.12
N SER A 20 -2.00 -10.47 -5.82
CA SER A 20 -2.96 -9.80 -6.72
C SER A 20 -2.34 -9.41 -8.06
N PHE A 21 -1.02 -9.29 -8.15
CA PHE A 21 -0.29 -9.10 -9.40
C PHE A 21 0.04 -10.41 -10.14
N GLY A 22 -0.38 -11.56 -9.60
CA GLY A 22 -0.28 -12.85 -10.28
C GLY A 22 -1.15 -12.92 -11.55
N HIS A 23 -0.94 -13.96 -12.35
CA HIS A 23 -1.76 -14.22 -13.53
C HIS A 23 -3.23 -14.45 -13.12
N GLY A 24 -4.15 -13.67 -13.71
CA GLY A 24 -5.58 -13.69 -13.34
C GLY A 24 -5.91 -13.00 -12.02
N GLY A 25 -4.94 -12.35 -11.36
CA GLY A 25 -5.15 -11.58 -10.14
C GLY A 25 -5.80 -10.22 -10.40
N TRP A 26 -6.55 -9.72 -9.41
CA TRP A 26 -7.27 -8.45 -9.50
C TRP A 26 -6.36 -7.23 -9.64
N GLY A 27 -5.14 -7.27 -9.09
CA GLY A 27 -4.16 -6.20 -9.20
C GLY A 27 -3.66 -6.04 -10.63
N THR A 28 -3.45 -7.15 -11.34
CA THR A 28 -3.08 -7.12 -12.76
C THR A 28 -4.25 -6.69 -13.65
N ALA A 29 -5.45 -7.23 -13.41
CA ALA A 29 -6.63 -6.95 -14.23
C ALA A 29 -7.19 -5.52 -14.05
N ILE A 30 -7.08 -4.92 -12.86
CA ILE A 30 -7.68 -3.62 -12.57
C ILE A 30 -6.62 -2.51 -12.51
N LEU A 31 -5.45 -2.75 -11.91
CA LEU A 31 -4.46 -1.70 -11.69
C LEU A 31 -3.38 -1.68 -12.77
N ALA A 32 -2.88 -2.84 -13.19
CA ALA A 32 -1.82 -2.90 -14.19
C ALA A 32 -2.33 -2.59 -15.61
N GLU A 33 -3.53 -3.07 -15.95
CA GLU A 33 -4.14 -2.84 -17.27
C GLU A 33 -4.62 -1.38 -17.46
N ILE A 34 -5.09 -0.72 -16.38
CA ILE A 34 -5.68 0.63 -16.47
C ILE A 34 -4.67 1.75 -16.12
N TYR A 35 -3.71 1.51 -15.21
CA TYR A 35 -2.93 2.61 -14.59
C TYR A 35 -1.41 2.41 -14.56
N ALA A 36 -0.85 1.34 -15.14
CA ALA A 36 0.60 1.15 -15.12
C ALA A 36 1.34 2.14 -16.03
N ARG A 37 2.10 3.07 -15.43
CA ARG A 37 3.58 3.08 -15.56
C ARG A 37 4.28 3.96 -14.51
N LYS A 38 5.37 3.38 -14.00
CA LYS A 38 6.39 3.91 -13.11
C LYS A 38 7.21 5.02 -13.78
N ASP A 39 7.33 6.15 -13.08
CA ASP A 39 8.58 6.83 -12.75
C ASP A 39 8.23 7.99 -11.80
N ALA A 40 8.91 8.07 -10.65
CA ALA A 40 8.56 8.94 -9.53
C ALA A 40 9.02 10.39 -9.71
N ALA A 41 8.74 10.98 -10.87
CA ALA A 41 8.82 12.43 -11.06
C ALA A 41 7.50 13.14 -10.68
N LEU A 42 6.39 12.40 -10.66
CA LEU A 42 5.04 12.88 -10.39
C LEU A 42 4.49 12.21 -9.14
N GLN A 43 3.76 12.97 -8.31
CA GLN A 43 3.10 12.44 -7.12
C GLN A 43 1.90 11.55 -7.53
N PRO A 44 1.64 10.45 -6.80
CA PRO A 44 0.50 9.61 -7.10
C PRO A 44 -0.82 10.30 -6.76
N SER A 45 -1.84 10.05 -7.57
CA SER A 45 -3.19 10.59 -7.38
C SER A 45 -4.02 9.80 -6.37
N LEU A 46 -3.61 8.56 -6.05
CA LEU A 46 -4.23 7.71 -5.03
C LEU A 46 -3.19 6.76 -4.43
N VAL A 47 -3.24 6.62 -3.11
CA VAL A 47 -2.48 5.60 -2.36
C VAL A 47 -3.47 4.69 -1.63
N ILE A 48 -3.33 3.38 -1.80
CA ILE A 48 -4.09 2.36 -1.08
C ILE A 48 -3.12 1.60 -0.18
N VAL A 49 -3.47 1.45 1.09
CA VAL A 49 -2.69 0.70 2.09
C VAL A 49 -3.49 -0.52 2.52
N TYR A 50 -2.93 -1.71 2.32
CA TYR A 50 -3.58 -3.00 2.60
C TYR A 50 -2.68 -3.91 3.44
N PHE A 51 -2.47 -3.50 4.69
CA PHE A 51 -1.75 -4.24 5.74
C PHE A 51 -2.70 -4.63 6.89
N GLY A 52 -2.21 -5.42 7.85
CA GLY A 52 -2.92 -5.80 9.08
C GLY A 52 -3.35 -7.26 9.15
N GLY A 53 -3.44 -7.96 8.02
CA GLY A 53 -3.84 -9.38 8.03
C GLY A 53 -2.87 -10.29 8.79
N ASN A 54 -1.57 -10.01 8.70
CA ASN A 54 -0.53 -10.79 9.39
C ASN A 54 -0.42 -10.43 10.88
N ASP A 55 -0.69 -9.18 11.23
CA ASP A 55 -0.64 -8.60 12.57
C ASP A 55 -1.64 -9.27 13.52
N LEU A 56 -2.78 -9.73 12.97
CA LEU A 56 -3.84 -10.44 13.68
C LEU A 56 -3.49 -11.88 14.08
N MET A 57 -2.35 -12.40 13.61
CA MET A 57 -1.91 -13.74 13.97
C MET A 57 -1.69 -13.85 15.47
N GLY A 58 -1.96 -15.01 16.05
CA GLY A 58 -1.65 -15.27 17.46
C GLY A 58 -0.13 -15.19 17.73
N PRO A 59 0.28 -14.84 18.95
CA PRO A 59 1.70 -14.83 19.32
C PRO A 59 2.28 -16.23 19.14
N HIS A 60 3.38 -16.30 18.40
CA HIS A 60 4.09 -17.55 18.20
C HIS A 60 4.95 -17.88 19.44
N SER A 61 5.08 -19.16 19.79
CA SER A 61 5.79 -19.61 21.00
C SER A 61 7.28 -19.22 21.03
N SER A 62 7.90 -19.06 19.87
CA SER A 62 9.29 -18.55 19.76
C SER A 62 9.42 -17.04 19.98
N GLY A 63 8.32 -16.30 20.09
CA GLY A 63 8.30 -14.84 20.02
C GLY A 63 8.61 -14.28 18.62
N LEU A 64 8.93 -15.15 17.65
CA LEU A 64 9.19 -14.79 16.26
C LEU A 64 7.93 -15.11 15.46
N GLY A 65 7.20 -14.07 15.10
CA GLY A 65 5.98 -14.18 14.31
C GLY A 65 5.46 -12.79 13.95
N PRO A 66 4.52 -12.69 13.02
CA PRO A 66 4.00 -11.40 12.57
C PRO A 66 2.98 -10.79 13.55
N HIS A 67 2.71 -11.43 14.69
CA HIS A 67 1.78 -10.93 15.70
C HIS A 67 2.15 -9.52 16.12
N VAL A 68 1.18 -8.60 16.08
CA VAL A 68 1.31 -7.27 16.63
C VAL A 68 0.20 -7.06 17.66
N PRO A 69 0.52 -6.74 18.92
CA PRO A 69 -0.48 -6.39 19.92
C PRO A 69 -1.30 -5.18 19.49
N LEU A 70 -2.59 -5.17 19.84
CA LEU A 70 -3.52 -4.10 19.41
C LEU A 70 -3.01 -2.67 19.68
N PRO A 71 -2.41 -2.33 20.85
CA PRO A 71 -1.87 -0.99 21.08
C PRO A 71 -0.77 -0.61 20.09
N GLU A 72 0.11 -1.55 19.76
CA GLU A 72 1.19 -1.34 18.80
C GLU A 72 0.65 -1.24 17.37
N TYR A 73 -0.33 -2.08 17.01
CA TYR A 73 -0.99 -2.01 15.71
C TYR A 73 -1.63 -0.64 15.46
N ILE A 74 -2.35 -0.11 16.46
CA ILE A 74 -2.95 1.24 16.39
C ILE A 74 -1.86 2.30 16.12
N GLU A 75 -0.73 2.19 16.81
CA GLU A 75 0.37 3.14 16.65
C GLU A 75 1.06 3.01 15.28
N ASN A 76 1.23 1.79 14.78
CA ASN A 76 1.74 1.53 13.43
C ASN A 76 0.82 2.13 12.37
N MET A 77 -0.50 1.99 12.51
CA MET A 77 -1.47 2.59 11.60
C MET A 77 -1.43 4.12 11.63
N ARG A 78 -1.28 4.73 12.81
CA ARG A 78 -1.10 6.20 12.92
C ARG A 78 0.16 6.65 12.20
N LYS A 79 1.30 5.99 12.42
CA LYS A 79 2.57 6.32 11.77
C LYS A 79 2.46 6.27 10.25
N ILE A 80 1.82 5.23 9.70
CA ILE A 80 1.60 5.10 8.26
C ILE A 80 0.77 6.28 7.74
N VAL A 81 -0.38 6.56 8.35
CA VAL A 81 -1.28 7.64 7.90
C VAL A 81 -0.60 9.00 8.00
N THR A 82 0.06 9.30 9.13
CA THR A 82 0.77 10.56 9.32
C THR A 82 1.89 10.74 8.30
N HIS A 83 2.66 9.69 8.02
CA HIS A 83 3.72 9.76 7.01
C HIS A 83 3.16 10.07 5.62
N LEU A 84 2.08 9.39 5.21
CA LEU A 84 1.42 9.64 3.93
C LEU A 84 0.82 11.05 3.85
N GLN A 85 0.25 11.57 4.94
CA GLN A 85 -0.25 12.94 5.01
C GLN A 85 0.85 13.99 4.84
N VAL A 86 2.00 13.79 5.49
CA VAL A 86 3.17 14.68 5.35
C VAL A 86 3.66 14.67 3.91
N LEU A 87 3.79 13.50 3.29
CA LEU A 87 4.18 13.39 1.88
C LEU A 87 3.17 14.10 0.95
N ALA A 88 1.89 13.98 1.24
CA ALA A 88 0.84 14.66 0.47
C ALA A 88 0.85 16.19 0.66
N SER A 89 1.15 16.69 1.86
CA SER A 89 1.16 18.14 2.15
C SER A 89 2.41 18.86 1.66
N HIS A 90 3.49 18.14 1.33
CA HIS A 90 4.69 18.70 0.70
C HIS A 90 4.55 18.87 -0.83
N THR A 91 3.33 18.86 -1.34
CA THR A 91 3.04 18.95 -2.77
C THR A 91 2.67 20.39 -3.13
N ASN A 92 3.53 21.07 -3.90
CA ASN A 92 3.23 22.33 -4.60
C ASN A 92 2.50 22.05 -5.92
#